data_AF-A0A3D2TRS7-F1
#
_entry.id   AF-A0A3D2TRS7-F1
#
_cell.length_a   1.000
_cell.length_b   1.000
_cell.length_c   1.000
_cell.angle_alpha   90.00
_cell.angle_beta   90.00
_cell.angle_gamma   90.00
#
_symmetry.space_group_name_H-M   'P 1'
#
loop_
_entity.id
_entity.type
_entity.pdbx_description
1 polymer ?
#
loop_
_entity_poly.entity_id
_entity_poly.type
_entity_poly.pdbx_seq_one_letter_code
_entity_poly.pdbx_strand_id
1 'polypeptide(L)'
;MQLTDAFNGIIKQLEKTNEELGFKISEKTDNSVVFKGDRGIYRMVYDDKNTILSFDCAYEEGENGTEFNTVSRTLFDINHIDDRDIKSAANEARDEIEQLFNARKKVNLDKVKMPKAVSRGKAKNGIVSYDVDTLANRFATLYPELKDDIRLNIATYGEFLPETFFMEKGNAKVLDIIKNGTAAEQKKLFKNLGDIFEDGTNEVQDIIAVTILGEMKNDPEMMAVADKYMTEYMSGPVHEVNKITAKKNRLTKKLANPPVYKPNKKKKAFSLDNMIQPQ
;
A
#
# COMPACT_ATOMS: atom_id res chain seq x y z
N MET A 1 -31.29 -27.94 -4.32
CA MET A 1 -30.68 -28.06 -2.98
C MET A 1 -31.42 -27.13 -2.04
N GLN A 2 -31.66 -27.48 -0.77
CA GLN A 2 -32.31 -26.54 0.15
C GLN A 2 -31.32 -25.47 0.62
N LEU A 3 -31.81 -24.29 1.03
CA LEU A 3 -30.95 -23.21 1.52
C LEU A 3 -30.17 -23.64 2.77
N THR A 4 -30.77 -24.48 3.63
CA THR A 4 -30.13 -25.07 4.80
C THR A 4 -28.98 -26.02 4.43
N ASP A 5 -29.10 -26.77 3.33
CA ASP A 5 -28.01 -27.62 2.83
C ASP A 5 -26.83 -26.75 2.35
N ALA A 6 -27.15 -25.66 1.63
CA ALA A 6 -26.16 -24.71 1.16
C ALA A 6 -25.43 -24.02 2.32
N PHE A 7 -26.17 -23.60 3.34
CA PHE A 7 -25.63 -23.03 4.57
C PHE A 7 -24.64 -23.99 5.26
N ASN A 8 -25.05 -25.24 5.49
CA ASN A 8 -24.17 -26.24 6.07
C ASN A 8 -22.95 -26.54 5.19
N GLY A 9 -23.11 -26.54 3.86
CA GLY A 9 -22.02 -26.69 2.91
C GLY A 9 -20.99 -25.56 3.00
N ILE A 10 -21.44 -24.31 3.19
CA ILE A 10 -20.57 -23.14 3.37
C ILE A 10 -19.81 -23.25 4.69
N ILE A 11 -20.50 -23.54 5.79
CA ILE A 11 -19.88 -23.72 7.11
C ILE A 11 -18.79 -24.80 7.07
N LYS A 12 -19.05 -25.92 6.39
CA LYS A 12 -18.06 -26.99 6.21
C LYS A 12 -16.82 -26.54 5.44
N GLN A 13 -16.99 -25.73 4.39
CA GLN A 13 -15.83 -25.21 3.63
C GLN A 13 -14.96 -24.25 4.44
N LEU A 14 -15.52 -23.61 5.48
CA LEU A 14 -14.79 -22.70 6.38
C LEU A 14 -14.03 -23.41 7.50
N GLU A 15 -14.19 -24.73 7.70
CA GLU A 15 -13.54 -25.50 8.78
C GLU A 15 -12.03 -25.28 8.82
N LYS A 16 -11.36 -25.42 7.67
CA LYS A 16 -9.91 -25.26 7.57
C LYS A 16 -9.45 -23.84 7.96
N THR A 17 -10.14 -22.81 7.46
CA THR A 17 -9.80 -21.42 7.78
C THR A 17 -10.02 -21.12 9.26
N ASN A 18 -11.08 -21.68 9.86
CA ASN A 18 -11.33 -21.57 11.28
C ASN A 18 -10.28 -22.27 12.13
N GLU A 19 -9.84 -23.46 11.75
CA GLU A 19 -8.72 -24.16 12.41
C GLU A 19 -7.44 -23.32 12.34
N GLU A 20 -7.08 -22.80 11.16
CA GLU A 20 -5.88 -21.98 10.96
C GLU A 20 -5.91 -20.67 11.76
N LEU A 21 -7.09 -20.04 11.87
CA LEU A 21 -7.29 -18.78 12.57
C LEU A 21 -7.75 -18.95 14.03
N GLY A 22 -7.85 -20.17 14.53
CA GLY A 22 -8.17 -20.46 15.93
C GLY A 22 -9.60 -20.11 16.33
N PHE A 23 -10.53 -20.08 15.38
CA PHE A 23 -11.96 -19.90 15.64
C PHE A 23 -12.63 -21.23 15.96
N LYS A 24 -13.53 -21.23 16.95
CA LYS A 24 -14.36 -22.37 17.32
C LYS A 24 -15.83 -21.97 17.34
N ILE A 25 -16.71 -22.93 17.04
CA ILE A 25 -18.15 -22.72 17.20
C ILE A 25 -18.44 -22.49 18.68
N SER A 26 -19.06 -21.36 18.99
CA SER A 26 -19.46 -20.95 20.34
C SER A 26 -20.97 -21.05 20.54
N GLU A 27 -21.74 -20.80 19.49
CA GLU A 27 -23.20 -20.94 19.47
C GLU A 27 -23.66 -21.42 18.10
N LYS A 28 -24.72 -22.23 18.09
CA LYS A 28 -25.38 -22.69 16.86
C LYS A 28 -26.89 -22.72 17.09
N THR A 29 -27.61 -21.99 16.24
CA THR A 29 -29.07 -22.05 16.15
C THR A 29 -29.45 -22.66 14.80
N ASP A 30 -30.76 -22.81 14.55
CA ASP A 30 -31.25 -23.34 13.28
C ASP A 30 -30.81 -22.48 12.10
N ASN A 31 -30.72 -21.16 12.28
CA ASN A 31 -30.42 -20.20 11.22
C ASN A 31 -29.09 -19.43 11.38
N SER A 32 -28.26 -19.77 12.37
CA SER A 32 -27.00 -19.08 12.58
C SER A 32 -25.92 -19.95 13.23
N VAL A 33 -24.66 -19.62 12.94
CA VAL A 33 -23.50 -20.20 13.62
C VAL A 33 -22.55 -19.07 14.02
N VAL A 34 -22.21 -19.01 15.31
CA VAL A 34 -21.28 -18.03 15.88
C VAL A 34 -19.92 -18.68 16.14
N PHE A 35 -18.87 -18.06 15.63
CA PHE A 35 -17.48 -18.46 15.75
C PHE A 35 -16.72 -17.48 16.62
N LYS A 36 -15.99 -17.99 17.61
CA LYS A 36 -15.21 -17.21 18.58
C LYS A 36 -13.79 -17.74 18.69
N GLY A 37 -12.84 -16.82 18.79
CA GLY A 37 -11.44 -17.11 19.04
C GLY A 37 -10.72 -15.90 19.61
N ASP A 38 -9.42 -16.01 19.86
CA ASP A 38 -8.61 -14.93 20.45
C ASP A 38 -8.53 -13.68 19.54
N ARG A 39 -8.89 -13.83 18.26
CA ARG A 39 -8.83 -12.78 17.23
C ARG A 39 -10.13 -12.01 17.07
N GLY A 40 -11.24 -12.46 17.68
CA GLY A 40 -12.54 -11.80 17.59
C GLY A 40 -13.72 -12.77 17.57
N ILE A 41 -14.87 -12.25 17.14
CA ILE A 41 -16.13 -13.00 17.01
C ILE A 41 -16.75 -12.69 15.64
N TYR A 42 -17.19 -13.72 14.94
CA TYR A 42 -18.00 -13.56 13.74
C TYR A 42 -19.15 -14.55 13.72
N ARG A 43 -20.18 -14.29 12.92
CA ARG A 43 -21.28 -15.22 12.71
C ARG A 43 -21.71 -15.27 11.26
N MET A 44 -22.24 -16.43 10.88
CA MET A 44 -22.98 -16.61 9.65
C MET A 44 -24.46 -16.72 10.01
N VAL A 45 -25.32 -15.92 9.41
CA VAL A 45 -26.78 -15.93 9.63
C VAL A 45 -27.47 -16.09 8.30
N TYR A 46 -28.37 -17.06 8.17
CA TYR A 46 -29.22 -17.16 7.00
C TYR A 46 -30.66 -16.72 7.31
N ASP A 47 -31.28 -16.06 6.33
CA ASP A 47 -32.67 -15.62 6.35
C ASP A 47 -33.44 -16.31 5.22
N ASP A 48 -34.28 -17.28 5.58
CA ASP A 48 -35.10 -18.03 4.63
C ASP A 48 -36.08 -17.16 3.84
N LYS A 49 -36.60 -16.08 4.44
CA LYS A 49 -37.63 -15.25 3.80
C LYS A 49 -37.06 -14.43 2.66
N ASN A 50 -35.85 -13.92 2.85
CA ASN A 50 -35.17 -13.05 1.90
C ASN A 50 -34.10 -13.79 1.08
N THR A 51 -33.86 -15.07 1.39
CA THR A 51 -32.87 -15.95 0.75
C THR A 51 -31.43 -15.40 0.82
N ILE A 52 -31.13 -14.73 1.93
CA ILE A 52 -29.85 -14.04 2.18
C ILE A 52 -29.03 -14.82 3.20
N LEU A 53 -27.73 -14.94 2.92
CA LEU A 53 -26.71 -15.27 3.90
C LEU A 53 -25.95 -14.00 4.29
N SER A 54 -25.86 -13.70 5.57
CA SER A 54 -25.08 -12.59 6.11
C SER A 54 -23.85 -13.10 6.84
N PHE A 55 -22.72 -12.45 6.58
CA PHE A 55 -21.52 -12.57 7.39
C PHE A 55 -21.42 -11.31 8.26
N ASP A 56 -21.52 -11.49 9.57
CA ASP A 56 -21.44 -10.40 10.54
C ASP A 56 -20.22 -10.58 11.46
N CYS A 57 -19.60 -9.49 11.87
CA CYS A 57 -18.47 -9.49 12.80
C CYS A 57 -18.72 -8.61 14.03
N ALA A 58 -18.08 -8.95 15.14
CA ALA A 58 -17.98 -8.11 16.32
C ALA A 58 -16.53 -8.05 16.81
N TYR A 59 -16.07 -6.86 17.17
CA TYR A 59 -14.70 -6.62 17.64
C TYR A 59 -14.55 -6.84 19.14
N GLU A 60 -15.63 -6.67 19.92
CA GLU A 60 -15.66 -6.88 21.37
C GLU A 60 -16.97 -7.53 21.81
N GLU A 61 -16.91 -8.30 22.90
CA GLU A 61 -18.08 -8.87 23.58
C GLU A 61 -18.43 -7.94 24.75
N GLY A 62 -19.47 -7.14 24.60
CA GLY A 62 -19.87 -6.17 25.63
C GLY A 62 -20.56 -6.85 26.83
N GLU A 63 -20.58 -6.17 27.98
CA GLU A 63 -21.26 -6.65 29.21
C GLU A 63 -22.75 -6.96 29.01
N ASN A 64 -23.38 -6.39 27.97
CA ASN A 64 -24.80 -6.56 27.62
C ASN A 64 -25.03 -7.42 26.35
N GLY A 65 -24.02 -8.16 25.89
CA GLY A 65 -24.07 -9.00 24.70
C GLY A 65 -23.26 -8.47 23.52
N THR A 66 -23.16 -9.28 22.47
CA THR A 66 -22.32 -9.02 21.30
C THR A 66 -23.08 -8.19 20.25
N GLU A 67 -22.59 -6.99 19.95
CA GLU A 67 -23.12 -6.15 18.88
C GLU A 67 -22.44 -6.49 17.55
N PHE A 68 -23.20 -7.12 16.65
CA PHE A 68 -22.72 -7.57 15.35
C PHE A 68 -22.95 -6.52 14.26
N ASN A 69 -21.91 -6.26 13.46
CA ASN A 69 -22.00 -5.47 12.23
C ASN A 69 -21.98 -6.38 11.01
N THR A 70 -22.93 -6.19 10.10
CA THR A 70 -22.94 -6.93 8.82
C THR A 70 -21.82 -6.42 7.91
N VAL A 71 -20.95 -7.33 7.51
CA VAL A 71 -19.82 -7.05 6.61
C VAL A 71 -20.22 -7.34 5.16
N SER A 72 -20.82 -8.51 4.92
CA SER A 72 -21.26 -8.90 3.57
C SER A 72 -22.58 -9.67 3.60
N ARG A 73 -23.25 -9.67 2.44
CA ARG A 73 -24.50 -10.40 2.20
C ARG A 73 -24.46 -11.08 0.85
N THR A 74 -24.76 -12.37 0.84
CA THR A 74 -24.89 -13.17 -0.38
C THR A 74 -26.36 -13.52 -0.58
N LEU A 75 -26.92 -13.20 -1.75
CA LEU A 75 -28.28 -13.56 -2.14
C LEU A 75 -28.26 -14.88 -2.92
N PHE A 76 -29.11 -15.83 -2.54
CA PHE A 76 -29.26 -17.10 -3.23
C PHE A 76 -30.56 -17.14 -4.05
N ASP A 77 -30.47 -17.70 -5.26
CA ASP A 77 -31.64 -18.13 -6.02
C ASP A 77 -31.99 -19.57 -5.65
N ILE A 78 -33.07 -19.74 -4.89
CA ILE A 78 -33.48 -21.03 -4.32
C ILE A 78 -33.74 -22.10 -5.39
N ASN A 79 -34.11 -21.68 -6.60
CA ASN A 79 -34.46 -22.61 -7.67
C ASN A 79 -33.21 -23.19 -8.35
N HIS A 80 -32.04 -22.58 -8.12
CA HIS A 80 -30.81 -22.86 -8.86
C HIS A 80 -29.56 -23.02 -8.00
N ILE A 81 -29.68 -23.14 -6.67
CA ILE A 81 -28.51 -23.33 -5.79
C ILE A 81 -27.79 -24.63 -6.15
N ASP A 82 -26.52 -24.51 -6.52
CA ASP A 82 -25.60 -25.61 -6.76
C ASP A 82 -24.28 -25.47 -5.97
N ASP A 83 -23.39 -26.46 -6.10
CA ASP A 83 -22.11 -26.51 -5.38
C ASP A 83 -21.19 -25.32 -5.70
N ARG A 84 -21.35 -24.68 -6.86
CA ARG A 84 -20.56 -23.51 -7.25
C ARG A 84 -20.99 -22.30 -6.45
N ASP A 85 -22.28 -22.13 -6.18
CA ASP A 85 -22.79 -21.05 -5.34
C ASP A 85 -22.28 -21.20 -3.90
N ILE A 86 -22.31 -22.43 -3.36
CA ILE A 86 -21.75 -22.75 -2.04
C ILE A 86 -20.27 -22.40 -2.00
N LYS A 87 -19.51 -22.83 -3.00
CA LYS A 87 -18.06 -22.56 -3.07
C LYS A 87 -17.76 -21.07 -3.22
N SER A 88 -18.56 -20.36 -4.00
CA SER A 88 -18.42 -18.92 -4.21
C SER A 88 -18.66 -18.17 -2.90
N ALA A 89 -19.78 -18.44 -2.23
CA ALA A 89 -20.13 -17.80 -0.96
C ALA A 89 -19.13 -18.15 0.16
N ALA A 90 -18.64 -19.40 0.19
CA ALA A 90 -17.61 -19.81 1.14
C ALA A 90 -16.27 -19.10 0.89
N ASN A 91 -15.87 -18.90 -0.37
CA ASN A 91 -14.66 -18.14 -0.69
C ASN A 91 -14.80 -16.67 -0.30
N GLU A 92 -15.96 -16.06 -0.57
CA GLU A 92 -16.23 -14.68 -0.17
C GLU A 92 -16.16 -14.52 1.36
N ALA A 93 -16.86 -15.38 2.11
CA ALA A 93 -16.79 -15.38 3.57
C ALA A 93 -15.37 -15.64 4.08
N ARG A 94 -14.61 -16.54 3.44
CA ARG A 94 -13.21 -16.80 3.80
C ARG A 94 -12.35 -15.55 3.60
N ASP A 95 -12.48 -14.90 2.46
CA ASP A 95 -11.67 -13.73 2.13
C ASP A 95 -11.96 -12.58 3.12
N GLU A 96 -13.23 -12.40 3.55
CA GLU A 96 -13.60 -11.47 4.63
C GLU A 96 -13.02 -11.88 5.99
N ILE A 97 -13.11 -13.16 6.37
CA ILE A 97 -12.53 -13.69 7.62
C ILE A 97 -11.02 -13.45 7.64
N GLU A 98 -10.33 -13.74 6.53
CA GLU A 98 -8.90 -13.50 6.40
C GLU A 98 -8.58 -12.01 6.46
N GLN A 99 -9.32 -11.16 5.74
CA GLN A 99 -9.08 -9.71 5.76
C GLN A 99 -9.27 -9.11 7.16
N LEU A 100 -10.30 -9.52 7.89
CA LEU A 100 -10.65 -8.95 9.19
C LEU A 100 -9.81 -9.52 10.33
N PHE A 101 -9.64 -10.85 10.36
CA PHE A 101 -9.11 -11.56 11.53
C PHE A 101 -7.73 -12.13 11.32
N ASN A 102 -7.27 -12.28 10.07
CA ASN A 102 -5.87 -12.56 9.80
C ASN A 102 -5.04 -11.26 9.82
N ALA A 103 -5.36 -10.36 10.78
CA ALA A 103 -4.70 -9.08 11.00
C ALA A 103 -3.19 -9.29 11.03
N ARG A 104 -2.57 -9.05 9.87
CA ARG A 104 -1.18 -9.30 9.54
C ARG A 104 -0.77 -10.73 9.87
N LYS A 105 -0.77 -11.61 8.86
CA LYS A 105 0.33 -12.58 8.74
C LYS A 105 1.58 -11.78 9.02
N LYS A 106 2.19 -11.93 10.21
CA LYS A 106 3.28 -11.05 10.67
C LYS A 106 4.32 -11.12 9.56
N VAL A 107 4.39 -10.07 8.75
CA VAL A 107 5.21 -10.10 7.55
C VAL A 107 6.59 -10.38 8.09
N ASN A 108 7.14 -11.53 7.71
CA ASN A 108 8.49 -11.84 8.13
C ASN A 108 9.39 -10.91 7.32
N LEU A 109 9.68 -9.73 7.89
CA LEU A 109 10.42 -8.67 7.25
C LEU A 109 11.83 -9.15 6.84
N ASP A 110 12.38 -10.15 7.53
CA ASP A 110 13.65 -10.77 7.15
C ASP A 110 13.58 -11.51 5.81
N LYS A 111 12.39 -11.99 5.41
CA LYS A 111 12.17 -12.59 4.09
C LYS A 111 11.94 -11.55 2.99
N VAL A 112 11.64 -10.31 3.34
CA VAL A 112 11.48 -9.21 2.37
C VAL A 112 12.88 -8.75 1.94
N LYS A 113 13.20 -8.97 0.67
CA LYS A 113 14.48 -8.55 0.10
C LYS A 113 14.50 -7.04 -0.06
N MET A 114 15.58 -6.42 0.40
CA MET A 114 15.82 -5.01 0.11
C MET A 114 16.05 -4.82 -1.39
N PRO A 115 15.60 -3.69 -1.97
CA PRO A 115 15.90 -3.35 -3.35
C PRO A 115 17.40 -3.28 -3.58
N LYS A 116 17.84 -3.61 -4.80
CA LYS A 116 19.26 -3.57 -5.15
C LYS A 116 19.61 -2.18 -5.66
N ALA A 117 20.60 -1.54 -5.05
CA ALA A 117 21.13 -0.29 -5.59
C ALA A 117 21.90 -0.53 -6.89
N VAL A 118 21.72 0.38 -7.84
CA VAL A 118 22.62 0.53 -8.98
C VAL A 118 24.01 0.93 -8.47
N SER A 119 25.06 0.32 -9.04
CA SER A 119 26.42 0.59 -8.61
C SER A 119 26.89 1.97 -9.08
N ARG A 120 27.68 2.66 -8.25
CA ARG A 120 28.15 4.01 -8.54
C ARG A 120 28.91 4.12 -9.87
N GLY A 121 29.75 3.13 -10.19
CA GLY A 121 30.50 3.13 -11.45
C GLY A 121 29.60 3.00 -12.68
N LYS A 122 28.50 2.23 -12.60
CA LYS A 122 27.55 2.10 -13.71
C LYS A 122 26.74 3.38 -13.93
N ALA A 123 26.34 4.04 -12.85
CA ALA A 123 25.64 5.32 -12.91
C ALA A 123 26.50 6.44 -13.49
N LYS A 124 27.70 6.66 -12.94
CA LYS A 124 28.59 7.73 -13.40
C LYS A 124 29.10 7.58 -14.83
N ASN A 125 29.17 6.34 -15.31
CA ASN A 125 29.55 6.07 -16.70
C ASN A 125 28.35 6.07 -17.66
N GLY A 126 27.15 6.43 -17.19
CA GLY A 126 25.93 6.50 -18.00
C GLY A 126 25.39 5.15 -18.47
N ILE A 127 25.81 4.04 -17.85
CA ILE A 127 25.40 2.68 -18.25
C ILE A 127 23.99 2.38 -17.72
N VAL A 128 23.70 2.78 -16.48
CA VAL A 128 22.38 2.64 -15.83
C VAL A 128 22.19 3.79 -14.86
N SER A 129 21.10 4.55 -14.95
CA SER A 129 20.76 5.62 -14.00
C SER A 129 20.31 5.07 -12.65
N TYR A 130 20.48 5.86 -11.58
CA TYR A 130 19.83 5.56 -10.29
C TYR A 130 18.32 5.67 -10.38
N ASP A 131 17.64 4.84 -9.59
CA ASP A 131 16.19 4.69 -9.53
C ASP A 131 15.70 4.75 -8.07
N VAL A 132 14.40 4.59 -7.89
CA VAL A 132 13.75 4.57 -6.57
C VAL A 132 14.25 3.42 -5.68
N ASP A 133 14.66 2.30 -6.27
CA ASP A 133 15.27 1.17 -5.57
C ASP A 133 16.66 1.52 -5.02
N THR A 134 17.46 2.25 -5.81
CA THR A 134 18.74 2.79 -5.36
C THR A 134 18.55 3.79 -4.23
N LEU A 135 17.53 4.65 -4.32
CA LEU A 135 17.16 5.57 -3.25
C LEU A 135 16.82 4.80 -1.97
N ALA A 136 15.90 3.83 -2.02
CA ALA A 136 15.52 3.01 -0.87
C ALA A 136 16.73 2.33 -0.22
N ASN A 137 17.59 1.70 -1.02
CA ASN A 137 18.74 0.95 -0.53
C ASN A 137 19.79 1.87 0.13
N ARG A 138 20.11 2.99 -0.51
CA ARG A 138 21.06 3.98 0.03
C ARG A 138 20.51 4.64 1.28
N PHE A 139 19.22 4.94 1.31
CA PHE A 139 18.56 5.51 2.48
C PHE A 139 18.58 4.53 3.67
N ALA A 140 18.27 3.25 3.45
CA ALA A 140 18.39 2.21 4.47
C ALA A 140 19.82 1.99 4.97
N THR A 141 20.82 2.25 4.12
CA THR A 141 22.24 2.18 4.50
C THR A 141 22.65 3.38 5.35
N LEU A 142 22.08 4.56 5.07
CA LEU A 142 22.30 5.77 5.86
C LEU A 142 21.59 5.74 7.21
N TYR A 143 20.38 5.19 7.23
CA TYR A 143 19.48 5.14 8.38
C TYR A 143 18.98 3.71 8.58
N PRO A 144 19.82 2.81 9.15
CA PRO A 144 19.47 1.41 9.36
C PRO A 144 18.20 1.20 10.18
N GLU A 145 17.86 2.15 11.05
CA GLU A 145 16.65 2.13 11.86
C GLU A 145 15.35 2.15 11.02
N LEU A 146 15.39 2.67 9.78
CA LEU A 146 14.24 2.73 8.88
C LEU A 146 14.16 1.54 7.92
N LYS A 147 15.09 0.58 8.02
CA LYS A 147 15.15 -0.56 7.10
C LYS A 147 13.90 -1.44 7.19
N ASP A 148 13.36 -1.62 8.39
CA ASP A 148 12.16 -2.42 8.60
C ASP A 148 10.89 -1.71 8.11
N ASP A 149 10.83 -0.37 8.20
CA ASP A 149 9.76 0.42 7.59
C ASP A 149 9.79 0.30 6.06
N ILE A 150 10.97 0.30 5.43
CA ILE A 150 11.10 0.07 3.98
C ILE A 150 10.64 -1.34 3.60
N ARG A 151 11.02 -2.36 4.37
CA ARG A 151 10.55 -3.74 4.13
C ARG A 151 9.05 -3.88 4.30
N LEU A 152 8.47 -3.20 5.29
CA LEU A 152 7.03 -3.19 5.50
C LEU A 152 6.33 -2.54 4.31
N ASN A 153 6.82 -1.40 3.82
CA ASN A 153 6.31 -0.74 2.63
C ASN A 153 6.33 -1.69 1.41
N ILE A 154 7.45 -2.35 1.13
CA ILE A 154 7.56 -3.33 0.03
C ILE A 154 6.59 -4.50 0.22
N ALA A 155 6.46 -5.02 1.45
CA ALA A 155 5.54 -6.13 1.70
C ALA A 155 4.07 -5.75 1.54
N THR A 156 3.72 -4.50 1.84
CA THR A 156 2.35 -3.99 1.69
C THR A 156 2.02 -3.74 0.22
N TYR A 157 2.94 -3.19 -0.57
CA TYR A 157 2.65 -2.72 -1.93
C TYR A 157 3.22 -3.61 -3.04
N GLY A 158 3.98 -4.66 -2.69
CA GLY A 158 4.65 -5.57 -3.62
C GLY A 158 6.00 -5.05 -4.15
N GLU A 159 6.16 -3.73 -4.22
CA GLU A 159 7.39 -3.02 -4.57
C GLU A 159 7.59 -1.81 -3.65
N PHE A 160 8.75 -1.16 -3.73
CA PHE A 160 9.00 0.03 -2.92
C PHE A 160 8.17 1.20 -3.45
N LEU A 161 7.25 1.71 -2.64
CA LEU A 161 6.42 2.87 -2.95
C LEU A 161 7.00 4.10 -2.23
N PRO A 162 7.84 4.90 -2.90
CA PRO A 162 8.63 5.95 -2.26
C PRO A 162 7.77 7.03 -1.63
N GLU A 163 6.70 7.48 -2.29
CA GLU A 163 5.86 8.56 -1.78
C GLU A 163 5.26 8.22 -0.43
N THR A 164 4.61 7.06 -0.32
CA THR A 164 4.04 6.59 0.94
C THR A 164 5.09 6.46 2.03
N PHE A 165 6.24 5.83 1.74
CA PHE A 165 7.31 5.67 2.73
C PHE A 165 7.84 7.02 3.22
N PHE A 166 8.14 7.95 2.33
CA PHE A 166 8.71 9.25 2.72
C PHE A 166 7.68 10.12 3.43
N MET A 167 6.42 10.18 2.98
CA MET A 167 5.38 10.95 3.66
C MET A 167 5.08 10.44 5.07
N GLU A 168 5.10 9.12 5.29
CA GLU A 168 4.73 8.54 6.58
C GLU A 168 5.91 8.37 7.55
N LYS A 169 7.12 8.15 7.03
CA LYS A 169 8.30 7.75 7.82
C LYS A 169 9.54 8.55 7.48
N GLY A 170 9.95 8.54 6.21
CA GLY A 170 11.26 9.04 5.78
C GLY A 170 11.44 10.54 6.01
N ASN A 171 10.44 11.36 5.72
CA ASN A 171 10.54 12.82 5.80
C ASN A 171 10.76 13.31 7.22
N ALA A 172 10.19 12.66 8.23
CA ALA A 172 10.44 13.02 9.63
C ALA A 172 11.94 12.97 9.94
N LYS A 173 12.65 11.92 9.49
CA LYS A 173 14.09 11.77 9.67
C LYS A 173 14.89 12.79 8.85
N VAL A 174 14.50 13.03 7.61
CA VAL A 174 15.17 14.00 6.72
C VAL A 174 15.08 15.41 7.30
N LEU A 175 13.89 15.86 7.67
CA LEU A 175 13.68 17.21 8.21
C LEU A 175 14.37 17.40 9.56
N ASP A 176 14.39 16.37 10.41
CA ASP A 176 15.12 16.42 11.68
C ASP A 176 16.62 16.63 11.45
N ILE A 177 17.23 15.93 10.48
CA ILE A 177 18.65 16.13 10.13
C ILE A 177 18.90 17.53 9.58
N ILE A 178 18.00 18.05 8.75
CA ILE A 178 18.15 19.40 8.18
C ILE A 178 18.09 20.44 9.30
N LYS A 179 17.13 20.34 10.23
CA LYS A 179 16.96 21.31 11.33
C LYS A 179 18.02 21.17 12.42
N ASN A 180 18.26 19.95 12.87
CA ASN A 180 18.92 19.65 14.14
C ASN A 180 20.22 18.86 13.97
N GLY A 181 20.46 18.31 12.78
CA GLY A 181 21.63 17.49 12.51
C GLY A 181 22.93 18.27 12.55
N THR A 182 24.03 17.56 12.83
CA THR A 182 25.37 18.12 12.72
C THR A 182 25.72 18.45 11.27
N ALA A 183 26.69 19.34 11.06
CA ALA A 183 27.20 19.65 9.72
C ALA A 183 27.68 18.41 8.94
N ALA A 184 28.16 17.38 9.65
CA ALA A 184 28.56 16.11 9.04
C ALA A 184 27.36 15.29 8.56
N GLU A 185 26.29 15.24 9.35
CA GLU A 185 25.05 14.54 8.99
C GLU A 185 24.32 15.23 7.85
N GLN A 186 24.19 16.56 7.90
CA GLN A 186 23.62 17.37 6.83
C GLN A 186 24.40 17.16 5.53
N LYS A 187 25.73 17.27 5.56
CA LYS A 187 26.59 17.03 4.38
C LYS A 187 26.41 15.60 3.84
N LYS A 188 26.27 14.60 4.70
CA LYS A 188 26.10 13.20 4.29
C LYS A 188 24.75 12.96 3.62
N LEU A 189 23.67 13.55 4.17
CA LEU A 189 22.32 13.52 3.60
C LEU A 189 22.32 14.12 2.20
N PHE A 190 22.72 15.39 2.07
CA PHE A 190 22.67 16.09 0.79
C PHE A 190 23.64 15.52 -0.24
N LYS A 191 24.80 15.02 0.17
CA LYS A 191 25.70 14.28 -0.74
C LYS A 191 25.03 13.03 -1.30
N ASN A 192 24.29 12.29 -0.48
CA ASN A 192 23.63 11.07 -0.93
C ASN A 192 22.48 11.37 -1.88
N LEU A 193 21.62 12.33 -1.52
CA LEU A 193 20.53 12.79 -2.38
C LEU A 193 21.06 13.39 -3.68
N GLY A 194 22.10 14.23 -3.62
CA GLY A 194 22.75 14.82 -4.80
C GLY A 194 23.36 13.77 -5.73
N ASP A 195 24.11 12.79 -5.20
CA ASP A 195 24.64 11.67 -5.99
C ASP A 195 23.50 10.94 -6.75
N ILE A 196 22.35 10.71 -6.10
CA ILE A 196 21.21 10.02 -6.72
C ILE A 196 20.51 10.91 -7.73
N PHE A 197 20.36 12.19 -7.41
CA PHE A 197 19.67 13.16 -8.26
C PHE A 197 20.43 13.40 -9.57
N GLU A 198 21.75 13.57 -9.52
CA GLU A 198 22.57 13.86 -10.71
C GLU A 198 22.61 12.72 -11.72
N ASP A 199 22.82 11.47 -11.27
CA ASP A 199 22.87 10.30 -12.15
C ASP A 199 21.54 9.51 -12.14
N GLY A 200 20.43 10.14 -11.74
CA GLY A 200 19.12 9.49 -11.54
C GLY A 200 18.18 9.58 -12.74
N THR A 201 17.14 8.73 -12.74
CA THR A 201 15.98 8.91 -13.62
C THR A 201 15.16 10.14 -13.19
N ASN A 202 14.36 10.69 -14.11
CA ASN A 202 13.45 11.80 -13.79
C ASN A 202 12.51 11.45 -12.62
N GLU A 203 12.08 10.19 -12.53
CA GLU A 203 11.23 9.72 -11.43
C GLU A 203 11.90 9.88 -10.06
N VAL A 204 13.14 9.41 -9.90
CA VAL A 204 13.83 9.53 -8.60
C VAL A 204 14.20 11.00 -8.30
N GLN A 205 14.50 11.79 -9.33
CA GLN A 205 14.69 13.24 -9.19
C GLN A 205 13.41 13.92 -8.68
N ASP A 206 12.25 13.59 -9.26
CA ASP A 206 10.95 14.13 -8.84
C ASP A 206 10.63 13.75 -7.40
N ILE A 207 10.87 12.49 -6.99
CA ILE A 207 10.70 12.05 -5.61
C ILE A 207 11.60 12.86 -4.66
N ILE A 208 12.88 13.06 -5.01
CA ILE A 208 13.80 13.82 -4.17
C ILE A 208 13.38 15.29 -4.07
N ALA A 209 13.07 15.93 -5.19
CA ALA A 209 12.75 17.35 -5.21
C ALA A 209 11.37 17.65 -4.61
N VAL A 210 10.34 16.90 -5.00
CA VAL A 210 8.93 17.16 -4.63
C VAL A 210 8.57 16.54 -3.29
N THR A 211 8.83 15.25 -3.11
CA THR A 211 8.34 14.51 -1.95
C THR A 211 9.24 14.69 -0.73
N ILE A 212 10.57 14.66 -0.93
CA ILE A 212 11.53 14.70 0.17
C ILE A 212 11.89 16.15 0.54
N LEU A 213 12.50 16.88 -0.40
CA LEU A 213 13.01 18.22 -0.17
C LEU A 213 11.93 19.30 -0.31
N GLY A 214 10.84 19.02 -1.02
CA GLY A 214 9.68 19.91 -1.12
C GLY A 214 8.92 20.06 0.20
N GLU A 215 9.10 19.13 1.14
CA GLU A 215 8.50 19.16 2.47
C GLU A 215 9.18 20.18 3.40
N MET A 216 10.32 20.74 3.01
CA MET A 216 10.88 21.93 3.67
C MET A 216 9.94 23.14 3.56
N LYS A 217 9.02 23.14 2.58
CA LYS A 217 7.96 24.16 2.41
C LYS A 217 8.49 25.58 2.40
N ASN A 218 9.66 25.76 1.79
CA ASN A 218 10.38 27.04 1.69
C ASN A 218 10.67 27.67 3.07
N ASP A 219 10.88 26.84 4.10
CA ASP A 219 11.37 27.30 5.41
C ASP A 219 12.76 27.91 5.28
N PRO A 220 12.98 29.18 5.66
CA PRO A 220 14.24 29.88 5.40
C PRO A 220 15.46 29.23 6.03
N GLU A 221 15.34 28.65 7.22
CA GLU A 221 16.47 28.04 7.93
C GLU A 221 16.87 26.72 7.28
N MET A 222 15.87 25.89 6.95
CA MET A 222 16.12 24.66 6.19
C MET A 222 16.71 24.94 4.81
N MET A 223 16.19 25.94 4.09
CA MET A 223 16.69 26.31 2.77
C MET A 223 18.15 26.78 2.85
N ALA A 224 18.52 27.55 3.89
CA ALA A 224 19.91 27.95 4.09
C ALA A 224 20.86 26.75 4.34
N VAL A 225 20.40 25.74 5.09
CA VAL A 225 21.15 24.49 5.26
C VAL A 225 21.25 23.72 3.94
N ALA A 226 20.16 23.63 3.20
CA ALA A 226 20.13 22.96 1.90
C ALA A 226 21.09 23.63 0.90
N ASP A 227 21.03 24.95 0.76
CA ASP A 227 21.88 25.74 -0.15
C ASP A 227 23.37 25.53 0.07
N LYS A 228 23.77 25.23 1.31
CA LYS A 228 25.16 24.95 1.65
C LYS A 228 25.68 23.62 1.08
N TYR A 229 24.80 22.63 0.88
CA TYR A 229 25.20 21.25 0.59
C TYR A 229 24.58 20.65 -0.67
N MET A 230 23.49 21.22 -1.19
CA MET A 230 22.93 20.82 -2.47
C MET A 230 23.92 21.07 -3.61
N THR A 231 23.88 20.23 -4.64
CA THR A 231 24.65 20.47 -5.85
C THR A 231 23.95 21.51 -6.72
N GLU A 232 24.69 22.16 -7.62
CA GLU A 232 24.14 23.19 -8.51
C GLU A 232 22.99 22.65 -9.37
N TYR A 233 23.12 21.41 -9.86
CA TYR A 233 22.10 20.74 -10.66
C TYR A 233 20.81 20.46 -9.87
N MET A 234 20.92 20.11 -8.59
CA MET A 234 19.77 19.84 -7.72
C MET A 234 19.12 21.12 -7.16
N SER A 235 19.91 22.16 -6.92
CA SER A 235 19.45 23.38 -6.24
C SER A 235 18.31 24.09 -6.98
N GLY A 236 18.47 24.33 -8.29
CA GLY A 236 17.46 25.02 -9.09
C GLY A 236 16.06 24.39 -9.03
N PRO A 237 15.92 23.09 -9.34
CA PRO A 237 14.66 22.37 -9.20
C PRO A 237 14.08 22.40 -7.78
N VAL A 238 14.89 22.19 -6.75
CA VAL A 238 14.43 22.15 -5.35
C VAL A 238 13.89 23.52 -4.89
N HIS A 239 14.52 24.62 -5.30
CA HIS A 239 14.04 25.98 -5.02
C HIS A 239 12.67 26.24 -5.65
N GLU A 240 12.49 25.92 -6.93
CA GLU A 240 11.21 26.13 -7.61
C GLU A 240 10.10 25.28 -7.01
N VAL A 241 10.40 24.02 -6.70
CA VAL A 241 9.46 23.14 -6.02
C VAL A 241 9.07 23.70 -4.65
N ASN A 242 10.02 24.15 -3.84
CA ASN A 242 9.74 24.71 -2.51
C ASN A 242 8.87 25.96 -2.57
N LYS A 243 9.09 26.86 -3.54
CA LYS A 243 8.22 28.03 -3.79
C LYS A 243 6.78 27.61 -4.10
N ILE A 244 6.57 26.47 -4.75
CA ILE A 244 5.26 25.92 -5.08
C ILE A 244 4.63 25.22 -3.87
N THR A 245 5.38 24.36 -3.17
CA THR A 245 4.88 23.54 -2.05
C THR A 245 4.57 24.37 -0.81
N ALA A 246 5.26 25.49 -0.61
CA ALA A 246 4.96 26.46 0.45
C ALA A 246 3.56 27.09 0.32
N LYS A 247 2.97 27.09 -0.89
CA LYS A 247 1.69 27.72 -1.17
C LYS A 247 0.55 26.71 -1.13
N LYS A 248 -0.58 27.08 -0.51
CA LYS A 248 -1.85 26.34 -0.62
C LYS A 248 -2.53 26.66 -1.97
N ASN A 249 -2.02 26.08 -3.05
CA ASN A 249 -2.47 26.34 -4.42
C ASN A 249 -3.14 25.09 -5.05
N ARG A 250 -3.56 25.21 -6.31
CA ARG A 250 -4.18 24.10 -7.05
C ARG A 250 -3.26 22.88 -7.18
N LEU A 251 -1.96 23.11 -7.33
CA LEU A 251 -0.97 22.03 -7.52
C LEU A 251 -0.77 21.26 -6.21
N THR A 252 -0.62 21.94 -5.07
CA THR A 252 -0.48 21.27 -3.77
C THR A 252 -1.75 20.54 -3.35
N LYS A 253 -2.94 21.05 -3.73
CA LYS A 253 -4.19 20.29 -3.56
C LYS A 253 -4.25 19.03 -4.43
N LYS A 254 -3.77 19.10 -5.68
CA LYS A 254 -3.68 17.94 -6.58
C LYS A 254 -2.63 16.94 -6.14
N LEU A 255 -1.53 17.39 -5.54
CA LEU A 255 -0.51 16.51 -4.98
C LEU A 255 -1.08 15.72 -3.80
N ALA A 256 -1.80 16.38 -2.90
CA ALA A 256 -2.46 15.73 -1.77
C ALA A 256 -3.65 14.84 -2.19
N ASN A 257 -4.29 15.14 -3.34
CA ASN A 257 -5.43 14.40 -3.86
C ASN A 257 -5.24 14.18 -5.36
N PRO A 258 -4.40 13.20 -5.75
CA PRO A 258 -4.10 12.95 -7.15
C PRO A 258 -5.38 12.52 -7.89
N PRO A 259 -5.57 12.97 -9.14
CA PRO A 259 -6.70 12.52 -9.94
C PRO A 259 -6.60 11.02 -10.17
N VAL A 260 -7.75 10.33 -10.19
CA VAL A 260 -7.84 8.90 -10.50
C VAL A 260 -7.08 8.62 -11.80
N TYR A 261 -6.17 7.64 -11.75
CA TYR A 261 -5.41 7.22 -12.91
C TYR A 261 -6.35 6.89 -14.07
N LYS A 262 -6.12 7.54 -15.21
CA LYS A 262 -6.83 7.25 -16.46
C LYS A 262 -5.82 6.67 -17.44
N PRO A 263 -5.97 5.40 -17.84
CA PRO A 263 -5.08 4.80 -18.82
C PRO A 263 -5.06 5.66 -20.09
N ASN A 264 -3.87 5.96 -20.60
CA ASN A 264 -3.76 6.63 -21.88
C ASN A 264 -4.45 5.77 -22.94
N LYS A 265 -5.41 6.35 -23.67
CA LYS A 265 -6.02 5.67 -24.83
C LYS A 265 -4.87 5.25 -25.74
N LYS A 266 -4.74 3.94 -26.00
CA LYS A 266 -3.78 3.43 -26.98
C LYS A 266 -3.97 4.26 -28.25
N LYS A 267 -2.95 5.02 -28.66
CA LYS A 267 -2.94 5.62 -29.99
C LYS A 267 -3.15 4.45 -30.95
N LYS A 268 -4.19 4.50 -31.78
CA LYS A 268 -4.41 3.47 -32.81
C LYS A 268 -3.07 3.29 -33.53
N ALA A 269 -2.55 2.07 -33.51
CA ALA A 269 -1.39 1.74 -34.32
C ALA A 269 -1.70 2.19 -35.75
N PHE A 270 -0.77 2.92 -36.36
CA PHE A 270 -0.84 3.25 -37.78
C PHE A 270 -0.82 1.91 -38.52
N SER A 271 -1.98 1.41 -38.95
CA SER A 271 -2.02 0.18 -39.74
C SER A 271 -1.61 0.52 -41.17
N LEU A 272 -0.58 -0.18 -41.65
CA LEU A 272 -0.15 -0.20 -43.06
C LEU A 272 -1.20 -0.81 -44.00
N ASP A 273 -2.29 -1.39 -43.48
CA ASP A 273 -3.36 -2.00 -44.27
C ASP A 273 -4.14 -1.01 -45.15
N ASN A 274 -4.02 0.30 -44.90
CA ASN A 274 -4.67 1.32 -45.72
C ASN A 274 -3.84 1.74 -46.97
N MET A 275 -2.67 1.14 -47.21
CA MET A 275 -1.82 1.48 -48.37
C MET A 275 -1.86 0.46 -49.52
N ILE A 276 -2.65 -0.61 -49.43
CA ILE A 276 -2.82 -1.55 -50.55
C ILE A 276 -4.28 -1.48 -51.01
N GLN A 277 -4.60 -0.48 -51.83
CA GLN A 277 -5.69 -0.62 -52.79
C GLN A 277 -5.07 -1.08 -54.12
N PRO A 278 -5.46 -2.25 -54.66
CA PRO A 278 -5.10 -2.61 -56.02
C PRO A 278 -5.80 -1.65 -56.99
N GLN A 279 -5.04 -1.15 -57.96
CA GLN A 279 -5.57 -0.45 -59.14
C GLN A 279 -6.39 -1.40 -60.01
#